data_AF-A0A3P7MH89-F1
#
_entry.id   AF-A0A3P7MH89-F1
#
_cell.length_a   1.000
_cell.length_b   1.000
_cell.length_c   1.000
_cell.angle_alpha   90.00
_cell.angle_beta   90.00
_cell.angle_gamma   90.00
#
_symmetry.space_group_name_H-M   'P 1'
#
loop_
_entity.id
_entity.type
_entity.pdbx_description
1 polymer ?
#
loop_
_entity_poly.entity_id
_entity_poly.type
_entity_poly.pdbx_seq_one_letter_code
_entity_poly.pdbx_strand_id
1 'polypeptide(L)'
;MDHSRVLQLAEDAAYVTKELIIDRLRWDEPRAQAVLDHLVKEGLAWVDEQATDTIQYWVPSLFLQQYCHSSSSTSVSESLQSMSAY
;
A
#
# COMPACT_ATOMS: atom_id res chain seq x y z
N MET A 1 -18.34 2.05 -2.19
CA MET A 1 -17.93 3.32 -2.84
C MET A 1 -16.81 4.00 -2.07
N ASP A 2 -16.97 4.21 -0.76
CA ASP A 2 -15.94 4.88 0.05
C ASP A 2 -14.64 4.06 0.21
N HIS A 3 -14.75 2.74 0.39
CA HIS A 3 -13.59 1.84 0.42
C HIS A 3 -12.71 1.95 -0.84
N SER A 4 -13.31 2.10 -2.03
CA SER A 4 -12.57 2.13 -3.30
C SER A 4 -11.70 3.37 -3.39
N ARG A 5 -12.20 4.53 -2.92
CA ARG A 5 -11.44 5.78 -2.90
C ARG A 5 -10.29 5.74 -1.90
N VAL A 6 -10.51 5.12 -0.74
CA VAL A 6 -9.46 4.95 0.27
C VAL A 6 -8.37 4.00 -0.24
N LEU A 7 -8.75 2.92 -0.92
CA LEU A 7 -7.78 2.01 -1.54
C LEU A 7 -6.99 2.69 -2.67
N GLN A 8 -7.62 3.54 -3.48
CA GLN A 8 -6.94 4.34 -4.50
C GLN A 8 -5.89 5.28 -3.89
N LEU A 9 -6.16 5.89 -2.73
CA LEU A 9 -5.17 6.71 -2.03
C LEU A 9 -3.97 5.88 -1.53
N ALA A 10 -4.18 4.61 -1.23
CA ALA A 10 -3.14 3.71 -0.74
C ALA A 10 -2.33 3.07 -1.89
N GLU A 11 -2.67 3.27 -3.17
CA GLU A 11 -1.97 2.64 -4.30
C GLU A 11 -0.49 3.00 -4.36
N ASP A 12 -0.12 4.22 -3.96
CA ASP A 12 1.26 4.70 -4.01
C ASP A 12 2.11 4.22 -2.84
N ALA A 13 1.55 4.22 -1.62
CA ALA A 13 2.30 3.95 -0.39
C ALA A 13 2.02 2.56 0.21
N ALA A 14 1.03 1.83 -0.31
CA ALA A 14 0.46 0.61 0.26
C ALA A 14 -0.15 0.76 1.67
N TYR A 15 -0.19 1.97 2.21
CA TYR A 15 -0.88 2.32 3.45
C TYR A 15 -1.62 3.63 3.30
N VAL A 16 -2.50 3.89 4.26
CA VAL A 16 -3.29 5.11 4.34
C VAL A 16 -3.39 5.55 5.80
N THR A 17 -3.40 6.86 6.04
CA THR A 17 -3.66 7.43 7.37
C THR A 17 -4.99 8.17 7.38
N LYS A 18 -5.57 8.35 8.57
CA LYS A 18 -6.81 9.12 8.74
C LYS A 18 -6.63 10.55 8.25
N GLU A 19 -5.49 11.16 8.56
CA GLU A 19 -5.11 12.52 8.19
C GLU A 19 -5.02 12.65 6.66
N LEU A 20 -4.46 11.65 5.98
CA LEU A 20 -4.38 11.62 4.51
C LEU A 20 -5.78 11.59 3.86
N ILE A 21 -6.70 10.80 4.40
CA ILE A 21 -8.09 10.74 3.91
C ILE A 21 -8.77 12.09 4.07
N ILE A 22 -8.66 12.70 5.26
CA ILE A 22 -9.27 14.00 5.56
C ILE A 22 -8.70 15.08 4.63
N ASP A 23 -7.38 15.12 4.43
CA ASP A 23 -6.78 16.15 3.58
C ASP A 23 -7.08 15.95 2.09
N ARG A 24 -6.97 14.71 1.58
CA ARG A 24 -7.10 14.42 0.15
C ARG A 24 -8.54 14.28 -0.32
N LEU A 25 -9.42 13.66 0.47
CA LEU A 25 -10.83 13.45 0.12
C LEU A 25 -11.75 14.51 0.71
N ARG A 26 -11.24 15.39 1.58
CA ARG A 26 -12.03 16.41 2.31
C ARG A 26 -13.21 15.79 3.07
N TRP A 27 -12.98 14.62 3.66
CA TRP A 27 -13.98 13.92 4.47
C TRP A 27 -13.86 14.32 5.93
N ASP A 28 -14.99 14.22 6.63
CA ASP A 28 -15.01 14.39 8.08
C ASP A 28 -14.34 13.20 8.77
N GLU A 29 -13.74 13.48 9.92
CA GLU A 29 -13.06 12.48 10.76
C GLU A 29 -13.89 11.21 11.03
N PRO A 30 -15.17 11.27 11.48
CA PRO A 30 -15.94 10.07 11.75
C PRO A 30 -16.18 9.22 10.49
N ARG A 31 -16.28 9.86 9.32
CA ARG A 31 -16.44 9.13 8.05
C ARG A 31 -15.13 8.45 7.65
N ALA A 32 -14.00 9.14 7.79
CA ALA A 32 -12.68 8.55 7.53
C ALA A 32 -12.43 7.35 8.45
N GLN A 33 -12.69 7.50 9.75
CA GLN A 33 -12.52 6.42 10.73
C GLN A 33 -13.42 5.23 10.42
N ALA A 34 -14.71 5.46 10.12
CA ALA A 34 -15.65 4.38 9.82
C ALA A 34 -15.21 3.50 8.63
N VAL A 35 -14.56 4.09 7.62
CA VAL A 35 -14.04 3.34 6.47
C VAL A 35 -12.78 2.56 6.85
N LEU A 36 -11.87 3.17 7.62
CA LEU A 36 -10.67 2.50 8.11
C LEU A 36 -11.02 1.30 9.00
N ASP A 37 -11.95 1.47 9.94
CA ASP A 37 -12.45 0.41 10.82
C ASP A 37 -13.08 -0.73 10.01
N HIS A 38 -13.81 -0.40 8.95
CA HIS A 38 -14.40 -1.39 8.07
C HIS A 38 -13.32 -2.17 7.30
N LEU A 39 -12.28 -1.52 6.78
CA LEU A 39 -11.17 -2.20 6.10
C LEU A 39 -10.44 -3.17 7.05
N VAL A 40 -10.22 -2.76 8.30
CA VAL A 40 -9.61 -3.63 9.31
C VAL A 40 -10.52 -4.80 9.68
N LYS A 41 -11.81 -4.54 9.87
CA LYS A 41 -12.81 -5.56 10.22
C LYS A 41 -12.96 -6.65 9.15
N GLU A 42 -12.88 -6.28 7.88
CA GLU A 42 -12.92 -7.22 6.75
C GLU A 42 -11.56 -7.91 6.52
N GLY A 43 -10.53 -7.58 7.30
CA GLY A 43 -9.18 -8.14 7.15
C GLY A 43 -8.41 -7.62 5.93
N LEU A 44 -8.87 -6.53 5.33
CA LEU A 44 -8.24 -5.89 4.17
C LEU A 44 -7.07 -4.98 4.57
N ALA A 45 -7.10 -4.44 5.78
CA ALA A 45 -6.07 -3.56 6.30
C ALA A 45 -5.57 -3.99 7.69
N TRP A 46 -4.31 -3.69 7.97
CA TRP A 46 -3.66 -3.89 9.27
C TRP A 46 -3.34 -2.54 9.90
N VAL A 47 -3.55 -2.44 11.21
CA VAL A 47 -3.23 -1.24 11.97
C VAL A 47 -1.77 -1.29 12.40
N ASP A 48 -1.03 -0.23 12.10
CA ASP A 48 0.35 -0.01 12.51
C ASP A 48 0.45 1.30 13.30
N GLU A 49 0.76 1.15 14.59
CA GLU A 49 0.90 2.25 15.55
C GLU A 49 2.38 2.54 15.87
N GLN A 50 3.33 1.96 15.13
CA GLN A 50 4.76 2.16 15.38
C GLN A 50 5.28 3.51 14.86
N ALA A 51 4.55 4.15 13.95
CA ALA A 51 4.88 5.48 13.45
C ALA A 51 4.65 6.55 14.52
N THR A 52 5.59 7.49 14.65
CA THR A 52 5.57 8.50 15.71
C THR A 52 4.49 9.56 15.51
N ASP A 53 4.10 9.85 14.28
CA ASP A 53 3.21 10.97 13.96
C ASP A 53 1.73 10.56 13.81
N THR A 54 1.47 9.42 13.15
CA THR A 54 0.11 9.01 12.76
C THR A 54 -0.02 7.50 12.68
N ILE A 55 -1.20 6.97 13.02
CA ILE A 55 -1.53 5.55 12.83
C ILE A 55 -1.64 5.26 11.33
N GLN A 56 -0.92 4.23 10.88
CA GLN A 56 -0.91 3.78 9.50
C GLN A 56 -1.79 2.54 9.34
N TYR A 57 -2.62 2.55 8.31
CA TYR A 57 -3.47 1.42 7.93
C TYR A 57 -2.90 0.80 6.66
N TRP A 58 -2.18 -0.30 6.83
CA TRP A 58 -1.49 -1.00 5.74
C TRP A 58 -2.43 -1.92 5.00
N VAL A 59 -2.35 -1.92 3.66
CA VAL A 59 -3.15 -2.78 2.78
C VAL A 59 -2.20 -3.82 2.16
N PRO A 60 -2.16 -5.06 2.68
CA PRO A 60 -1.16 -6.05 2.26
C PRO A 60 -1.20 -6.35 0.75
N SER A 61 -2.39 -6.39 0.15
CA SER A 61 -2.54 -6.67 -1.28
C SER A 61 -1.82 -5.64 -2.16
N LEU A 62 -1.86 -4.36 -1.79
CA LEU A 62 -1.18 -3.29 -2.51
C LEU A 62 0.34 -3.36 -2.31
N PHE A 63 0.78 -3.67 -1.09
CA PHE A 63 2.19 -3.91 -0.79
C PHE A 63 2.74 -5.02 -1.67
N LEU A 64 2.12 -6.22 -1.67
CA LEU A 64 2.56 -7.33 -2.51
C LEU A 64 2.60 -6.96 -4.00
N GLN A 65 1.62 -6.20 -4.48
CA GLN A 65 1.58 -5.75 -5.87
C GLN A 65 2.79 -4.88 -6.23
N GLN A 66 3.20 -3.95 -5.37
CA GLN A 66 4.37 -3.08 -5.61
C GLN A 66 5.69 -3.89 -5.65
N TYR A 67 5.83 -4.89 -4.78
CA TYR A 67 7.00 -5.77 -4.76
C TYR A 67 7.06 -6.70 -5.98
N CYS A 68 5.93 -7.25 -6.42
CA CYS A 68 5.87 -8.11 -7.61
C CYS A 68 6.20 -7.34 -8.90
N HIS A 69 5.74 -6.10 -9.04
CA HIS A 69 6.11 -5.25 -10.19
C HIS A 69 7.61 -4.96 -10.24
N SER A 70 8.24 -4.71 -9.09
CA SER A 70 9.67 -4.44 -8.99
C SER A 70 10.53 -5.69 -9.31
N SER A 71 10.01 -6.88 -9.02
CA SER A 71 10.70 -8.15 -9.26
C SER A 71 10.75 -8.55 -10.74
N SER A 72 9.80 -8.06 -11.55
CA SER A 72 9.74 -8.35 -13.00
C SER A 72 10.82 -7.59 -13.81
N SER A 73 11.49 -6.60 -13.21
CA SER A 73 12.55 -5.82 -13.87
C SER A 73 13.93 -6.50 -13.86
N THR A 74 14.06 -7.70 -13.29
CA THR A 74 15.26 -8.53 -13.46
C THR A 74 15.07 -9.50 -14.63
N SER A 75 14.92 -8.92 -15.83
CA SER A 75 15.10 -9.70 -17.05
C SER A 75 16.57 -10.11 -17.12
N VAL A 76 16.83 -11.36 -16.73
CA VAL A 76 18.03 -12.17 -17.00
C VAL A 76 18.72 -11.76 -18.31
N SER A 77 19.65 -10.81 -18.23
CA SER A 77 20.50 -10.41 -19.35
C SER A 77 21.92 -10.16 -18.86
N GLU A 78 22.45 -11.09 -18.04
CA GLU A 78 23.88 -11.07 -17.70
C GLU A 78 24.36 -12.47 -17.24
N SER A 79 24.17 -13.52 -18.04
CA SER A 79 24.80 -14.83 -17.75
C SER A 79 25.22 -15.65 -18.97
N LEU A 80 25.49 -15.03 -20.12
CA LEU A 80 26.02 -15.75 -21.31
C LEU A 80 27.42 -15.31 -21.78
N GLN A 81 28.14 -14.47 -21.03
CA GLN A 81 29.51 -14.06 -21.41
C GLN A 81 30.64 -14.79 -20.65
N SER A 82 30.34 -15.89 -19.97
CA SER A 82 31.37 -16.76 -19.35
C SER A 82 31.32 -18.17 -19.92
N MET A 83 31.51 -18.30 -21.24
CA MET A 83 31.83 -19.56 -21.93
C MET A 83 32.32 -19.26 -23.37
N SER A 84 33.36 -18.42 -23.49
CA SER A 84 34.16 -18.29 -24.73
C SER A 84 35.63 -18.01 -24.49
N ALA A 85 36.12 -18.29 -23.28
CA ALA A 85 37.55 -18.41 -23.04
C ALA A 85 37.74 -19.59 -22.09
N TYR A 86 37.93 -20.78 -22.65
CA TYR A 86 39.17 -21.55 -22.63
C TYR A 86 38.98 -22.82 -23.47
#